data_AF-A0A972LGI3-F1
#
_entry.id   AF-A0A972LGI3-F1
#
_cell.length_a   1.000
_cell.length_b   1.000
_cell.length_c   1.000
_cell.angle_alpha   90.00
_cell.angle_beta   90.00
_cell.angle_gamma   90.00
#
_symmetry.space_group_name_H-M   'P 1'
#
loop_
_entity.id
_entity.type
_entity.pdbx_description
1 polymer ?
#
loop_
_entity_poly.entity_id
_entity_poly.type
_entity_poly.pdbx_seq_one_letter_code
_entity_poly.pdbx_strand_id
1 'polypeptide(L)'
;MLNRLRLKLVAILSFAVLTLLWTGVSRAVPVGSFDGTRIMVIDGNGDGNTSVTLFSGSSSLVFGYYLNGGSNFTAFSLFDTFQDRDVLDLALQDGSSIYTASGDLADPTYSISMDFAGDVSTSAYFSQDPLPSWLDTYYSSLTVNWSLPSGDVSSINFALNGNGDGIAPVPEPASLILMGSGLVGLGLWRRKKSKAA
;
A
#
# COMPACT_ATOMS: atom_id res chain seq x y z
N MET A 1 30.54 -23.64 -45.46
CA MET A 1 30.63 -22.77 -44.25
C MET A 1 29.45 -21.79 -44.13
N LEU A 2 29.01 -21.16 -45.24
CA LEU A 2 27.94 -20.15 -45.26
C LEU A 2 26.58 -20.59 -44.64
N ASN A 3 26.18 -21.85 -44.82
CA ASN A 3 24.90 -22.36 -44.30
C ASN A 3 24.85 -22.47 -42.77
N ARG A 4 25.99 -22.72 -42.10
CA ARG A 4 26.04 -22.79 -40.63
C ARG A 4 25.95 -21.41 -39.98
N LEU A 5 26.43 -20.36 -40.67
CA LEU A 5 26.36 -18.98 -40.18
C LEU A 5 24.93 -18.44 -40.30
N ARG A 6 24.25 -18.69 -41.43
CA ARG A 6 22.86 -18.29 -41.66
C ARG A 6 21.91 -18.95 -40.65
N LEU A 7 22.10 -20.23 -40.35
CA LEU A 7 21.27 -20.95 -39.38
C LEU A 7 21.41 -20.37 -37.95
N LYS A 8 22.64 -20.01 -37.53
CA LYS A 8 22.88 -19.37 -36.23
C LYS A 8 22.24 -17.98 -36.15
N LEU A 9 22.32 -17.21 -37.22
CA LEU A 9 21.79 -15.84 -37.24
C LEU A 9 20.26 -15.83 -37.20
N VAL A 10 19.61 -16.76 -37.92
CA VAL A 10 18.16 -16.97 -37.85
C VAL A 10 17.73 -17.40 -36.45
N ALA A 11 18.44 -18.34 -35.82
CA ALA A 11 18.12 -18.78 -34.46
C ALA A 11 18.20 -17.64 -33.43
N ILE A 12 19.22 -16.77 -33.53
CA ILE A 12 19.38 -15.61 -32.64
C ILE A 12 18.27 -14.58 -32.89
N LEU A 13 17.95 -14.28 -34.16
CA LEU A 13 16.88 -13.34 -34.49
C LEU A 13 15.52 -13.85 -34.02
N SER A 14 15.22 -15.14 -34.22
CA SER A 14 13.98 -15.76 -33.77
C SER A 14 13.85 -15.72 -32.25
N PHE A 15 14.94 -15.93 -31.50
CA PHE A 15 14.92 -15.84 -30.04
C PHE A 15 14.74 -14.40 -29.53
N ALA A 16 15.33 -13.41 -30.23
CA ALA A 16 15.12 -12.00 -29.93
C ALA A 16 13.68 -11.55 -30.22
N VAL A 17 13.07 -12.01 -31.31
CA VAL A 17 11.67 -11.72 -31.64
C VAL A 17 10.71 -12.40 -30.64
N LEU A 18 11.01 -13.64 -30.22
CA LEU A 18 10.19 -14.34 -29.23
C LEU A 18 10.23 -13.68 -27.85
N THR A 19 11.37 -13.05 -27.48
CA THR A 19 11.52 -12.34 -26.20
C THR A 19 10.91 -10.93 -26.22
N LEU A 20 10.87 -10.26 -27.39
CA LEU A 20 10.21 -8.97 -27.57
C LEU A 20 8.68 -9.06 -27.67
N LEU A 21 8.15 -10.16 -28.21
CA LEU A 21 6.69 -10.39 -28.28
C LEU A 21 6.09 -10.91 -26.96
N TRP A 22 6.94 -11.24 -25.98
CA TRP A 22 6.54 -11.72 -24.66
C TRP A 22 6.86 -10.71 -23.55
N THR A 23 6.83 -9.42 -23.86
CA THR A 23 6.67 -8.39 -22.83
C THR A 23 5.20 -8.37 -22.41
N GLY A 24 4.75 -9.45 -21.78
CA GLY A 24 3.56 -9.38 -20.95
C GLY A 24 3.86 -8.28 -19.94
N VAL A 25 3.10 -7.18 -19.99
CA VAL A 25 3.12 -6.18 -18.93
C VAL A 25 2.78 -6.92 -17.64
N SER A 26 3.81 -7.21 -16.85
CA SER A 26 3.65 -7.84 -15.54
C SER A 26 2.98 -6.80 -14.65
N ARG A 27 1.67 -6.93 -14.51
CA ARG A 27 0.89 -6.13 -13.58
C ARG A 27 1.18 -6.72 -12.20
N ALA A 28 1.98 -6.01 -11.41
CA ALA A 28 2.23 -6.39 -10.03
C ALA A 28 0.94 -6.12 -9.26
N VAL A 29 0.16 -7.16 -9.03
CA VAL A 29 -0.95 -7.13 -8.07
C VAL A 29 -0.31 -7.24 -6.68
N PRO A 30 -0.70 -6.39 -5.72
CA PRO A 30 -0.26 -6.54 -4.34
C PRO A 30 -0.71 -7.92 -3.86
N VAL A 31 0.24 -8.74 -3.42
CA VAL A 31 -0.06 -10.03 -2.77
C VAL A 31 0.45 -9.91 -1.35
N GLY A 32 -0.44 -9.56 -0.42
CA GLY A 32 -0.10 -9.34 0.97
C GLY A 32 -1.33 -8.97 1.79
N SER A 33 -1.24 -9.17 3.10
CA SER A 33 -2.18 -8.56 4.03
C SER A 33 -2.13 -7.04 3.88
N PHE A 34 -3.25 -6.36 4.01
CA PHE A 34 -3.29 -4.89 4.02
C PHE A 34 -2.89 -4.30 5.39
N ASP A 35 -2.54 -5.18 6.33
CA ASP A 35 -1.95 -4.84 7.62
C ASP A 35 -0.68 -4.00 7.43
N GLY A 36 -0.55 -2.94 8.22
CA GLY A 36 0.61 -2.04 8.16
C GLY A 36 0.74 -1.25 6.85
N THR A 37 -0.29 -1.21 6.00
CA THR A 37 -0.26 -0.38 4.79
C THR A 37 -0.78 1.03 5.07
N ARG A 38 -0.32 1.99 4.26
CA ARG A 38 -0.95 3.32 4.23
C ARG A 38 -2.34 3.20 3.64
N ILE A 39 -3.23 4.13 3.95
CA ILE A 39 -4.58 4.15 3.40
C ILE A 39 -4.80 5.39 2.53
N MET A 40 -5.63 5.28 1.52
CA MET A 40 -6.05 6.38 0.66
C MET A 40 -7.52 6.67 0.95
N VAL A 41 -7.84 7.94 1.19
CA VAL A 41 -9.20 8.42 1.30
C VAL A 41 -9.71 8.75 -0.10
N ILE A 42 -10.96 8.38 -0.40
CA ILE A 42 -11.57 8.49 -1.72
C ILE A 42 -12.86 9.28 -1.58
N ASP A 43 -12.98 10.33 -2.38
CA ASP A 43 -14.24 11.01 -2.60
C ASP A 43 -15.05 10.22 -3.64
N GLY A 44 -16.14 9.63 -3.18
CA GLY A 44 -17.03 8.88 -4.07
C GLY A 44 -18.15 9.73 -4.66
N ASN A 45 -18.42 10.89 -4.06
CA ASN A 45 -19.59 11.68 -4.38
C ASN A 45 -19.25 12.89 -5.29
N GLY A 46 -17.96 13.25 -5.36
CA GLY A 46 -17.41 14.27 -6.25
C GLY A 46 -17.57 15.71 -5.75
N ASP A 47 -17.79 15.91 -4.44
CA ASP A 47 -17.87 17.23 -3.82
C ASP A 47 -16.49 17.84 -3.47
N GLY A 48 -15.42 17.07 -3.67
CA GLY A 48 -14.02 17.45 -3.51
C GLY A 48 -13.42 17.10 -2.15
N ASN A 49 -14.23 16.65 -1.18
CA ASN A 49 -13.80 16.49 0.20
C ASN A 49 -14.42 15.25 0.87
N THR A 50 -13.59 14.41 1.46
CA THR A 50 -14.08 13.30 2.30
C THR A 50 -13.94 13.65 3.77
N SER A 51 -15.05 13.52 4.52
CA SER A 51 -15.03 13.72 5.96
C SER A 51 -14.89 12.38 6.68
N VAL A 52 -13.86 12.26 7.51
CA VAL A 52 -13.60 11.08 8.34
C VAL A 52 -13.99 11.39 9.77
N THR A 53 -14.84 10.54 10.34
CA THR A 53 -15.18 10.56 11.75
C THR A 53 -14.49 9.39 12.43
N LEU A 54 -13.77 9.66 13.52
CA LEU A 54 -13.12 8.63 14.31
C LEU A 54 -13.93 8.33 15.56
N PHE A 55 -14.19 7.04 15.77
CA PHE A 55 -14.73 6.53 17.03
C PHE A 55 -13.56 5.93 17.82
N SER A 56 -13.03 6.70 18.77
CA SER A 56 -11.90 6.27 19.61
C SER A 56 -12.36 5.52 20.87
N GLY A 57 -11.56 4.53 21.26
CA GLY A 57 -11.67 3.81 22.54
C GLY A 57 -10.49 4.11 23.48
N SER A 58 -10.77 4.76 24.61
CA SER A 58 -9.89 5.00 25.78
C SER A 58 -8.69 5.95 25.61
N SER A 59 -8.19 6.43 26.76
CA SER A 59 -7.92 7.86 27.01
C SER A 59 -6.47 8.25 27.34
N SER A 60 -5.45 7.50 26.90
CA SER A 60 -4.03 7.86 27.12
C SER A 60 -3.16 7.86 25.86
N LEU A 61 -3.69 7.37 24.74
CA LEU A 61 -2.97 7.30 23.48
C LEU A 61 -3.49 8.35 22.50
N VAL A 62 -2.62 8.89 21.67
CA VAL A 62 -2.97 9.88 20.66
C VAL A 62 -2.94 9.20 19.29
N PHE A 63 -4.11 9.05 18.70
CA PHE A 63 -4.24 8.60 17.32
C PHE A 63 -3.96 9.77 16.38
N GLY A 64 -3.25 9.51 15.30
CA GLY A 64 -2.92 10.51 14.30
C GLY A 64 -2.48 9.89 12.98
N TYR A 65 -1.88 10.71 12.13
CA TYR A 65 -1.44 10.31 10.81
C TYR A 65 -0.30 11.19 10.30
N TYR A 66 0.43 10.66 9.32
CA TYR A 66 1.25 11.47 8.40
C TYR A 66 0.53 11.57 7.06
N LEU A 67 0.36 12.80 6.58
CA LEU A 67 -0.38 13.09 5.35
C LEU A 67 0.55 13.09 4.14
N ASN A 68 0.18 12.36 3.09
CA ASN A 68 0.83 12.37 1.78
C ASN A 68 2.36 12.15 1.81
N GLY A 69 2.83 11.31 2.75
CA GLY A 69 4.25 11.04 2.96
C GLY A 69 5.03 12.22 3.59
N GLY A 70 4.33 13.18 4.19
CA GLY A 70 4.93 14.25 4.98
C GLY A 70 5.61 13.72 6.24
N SER A 71 6.41 14.58 6.87
CA SER A 71 7.20 14.25 8.08
C SER A 71 6.55 14.72 9.38
N ASN A 72 5.37 15.33 9.31
CA ASN A 72 4.69 15.91 10.46
C ASN A 72 3.58 14.99 10.93
N PHE A 73 3.69 14.51 12.16
CA PHE A 73 2.60 13.81 12.83
C PHE A 73 1.48 14.80 13.12
N THR A 74 0.27 14.44 12.70
CA THR A 74 -0.95 15.22 12.96
C THR A 74 -1.89 14.34 13.78
N ALA A 75 -2.26 14.80 14.98
CA ALA A 75 -3.26 14.11 15.78
C ALA A 75 -4.64 14.25 15.13
N PHE A 76 -5.43 13.18 15.16
CA PHE A 76 -6.81 13.22 14.70
C PHE A 76 -7.66 14.13 15.62
N SER A 77 -8.57 14.84 14.99
CA SER A 77 -9.66 15.59 15.60
C SER A 77 -10.92 14.69 15.71
N LEU A 78 -12.00 15.21 16.30
CA LEU A 78 -13.30 14.51 16.25
C LEU A 78 -13.82 14.36 14.81
N PHE A 79 -13.51 15.36 13.98
CA PHE A 79 -13.82 15.39 12.55
C PHE A 79 -12.60 15.92 11.83
N ASP A 80 -12.08 15.15 10.88
CA ASP A 80 -11.05 15.60 9.95
C ASP A 80 -11.59 15.50 8.53
N THR A 81 -11.22 16.48 7.72
CA THR A 81 -11.60 16.54 6.32
C THR A 81 -10.35 16.38 5.47
N PHE A 82 -10.42 15.44 4.54
CA PHE A 82 -9.36 15.11 3.60
C PHE A 82 -9.80 15.47 2.18
N GLN A 83 -8.84 15.74 1.31
CA GLN A 83 -9.09 15.88 -0.11
C GLN A 83 -9.14 14.50 -0.77
N ASP A 84 -9.76 14.42 -1.95
CA ASP A 84 -9.74 13.18 -2.73
C ASP A 84 -8.29 12.69 -2.93
N ARG A 85 -8.09 11.40 -2.68
CA ARG A 85 -6.81 10.68 -2.80
C ARG A 85 -5.73 11.08 -1.81
N ASP A 86 -6.07 11.79 -0.73
CA ASP A 86 -5.14 11.96 0.38
C ASP A 86 -4.74 10.59 0.94
N VAL A 87 -3.43 10.39 1.07
CA VAL A 87 -2.84 9.17 1.60
C VAL A 87 -2.43 9.39 3.05
N LEU A 88 -2.99 8.60 3.95
CA LEU A 88 -2.74 8.63 5.38
C LEU A 88 -1.82 7.46 5.76
N ASP A 89 -0.70 7.77 6.39
CA ASP A 89 0.05 6.80 7.17
C ASP A 89 -0.42 6.89 8.62
N LEU A 90 -1.31 5.97 9.00
CA LEU A 90 -1.92 5.97 10.33
C LEU A 90 -0.86 5.77 11.41
N ALA A 91 -1.03 6.46 12.53
CA ALA A 91 -0.05 6.48 13.59
C ALA A 91 -0.70 6.51 14.97
N LEU A 92 -0.01 5.90 15.93
CA LEU A 92 -0.39 5.87 17.34
C LEU A 92 0.78 6.37 18.18
N GLN A 93 0.54 7.37 19.01
CA GLN A 93 1.54 7.95 19.91
C GLN A 93 1.20 7.64 21.37
N ASP A 94 2.18 7.14 22.12
CA ASP A 94 2.06 6.81 23.56
C ASP A 94 2.72 7.85 24.50
N GLY A 95 3.18 8.96 23.92
CA GLY A 95 3.91 10.04 24.60
C GLY A 95 5.43 9.91 24.53
N SER A 96 5.98 8.73 24.21
CA SER A 96 7.42 8.49 24.04
C SER A 96 7.79 8.09 22.62
N SER A 97 6.93 7.30 21.96
CA SER A 97 7.15 6.72 20.64
C SER A 97 5.94 6.97 19.74
N ILE A 98 6.17 6.88 18.43
CA ILE A 98 5.12 6.91 17.41
C ILE A 98 5.21 5.60 16.63
N TYR A 99 4.10 4.87 16.60
CA TYR A 99 3.94 3.59 15.94
C TYR A 99 3.09 3.79 14.68
N THR A 100 3.72 3.67 13.51
CA THR A 100 3.11 4.00 12.20
C THR A 100 2.69 2.74 11.47
N ALA A 101 1.62 2.80 10.67
CA ALA A 101 1.20 1.72 9.78
C ALA A 101 2.37 1.25 8.92
N SER A 102 2.99 2.16 8.17
CA SER A 102 4.10 1.84 7.27
C SER A 102 5.37 1.30 7.98
N GLY A 103 5.47 1.46 9.30
CA GLY A 103 6.61 1.03 10.10
C GLY A 103 6.47 -0.38 10.69
N ASP A 104 5.28 -0.98 10.65
CA ASP A 104 4.97 -2.28 11.28
C ASP A 104 5.97 -3.37 10.86
N LEU A 105 6.16 -3.56 9.55
CA LEU A 105 7.06 -4.60 9.03
C LEU A 105 8.55 -4.36 9.37
N ALA A 106 8.93 -3.14 9.71
CA ALA A 106 10.31 -2.77 10.02
C ALA A 106 10.61 -2.84 11.54
N ASP A 107 9.59 -2.80 12.39
CA ASP A 107 9.73 -2.74 13.84
C ASP A 107 8.99 -3.90 14.52
N PRO A 108 9.71 -4.91 15.06
CA PRO A 108 9.09 -6.08 15.65
C PRO A 108 8.47 -5.82 17.04
N THR A 109 8.54 -4.60 17.57
CA THR A 109 8.07 -4.27 18.92
C THR A 109 6.56 -4.01 18.98
N TYR A 110 5.94 -3.70 17.85
CA TYR A 110 4.49 -3.56 17.72
C TYR A 110 4.02 -4.29 16.47
N SER A 111 2.70 -4.47 16.35
CA SER A 111 2.10 -4.94 15.11
C SER A 111 0.76 -4.26 14.87
N ILE A 112 0.38 -4.14 13.60
CA ILE A 112 -0.88 -3.51 13.21
C ILE A 112 -1.73 -4.53 12.46
N SER A 113 -3.03 -4.51 12.72
CA SER A 113 -4.00 -5.23 11.91
C SER A 113 -5.10 -4.28 11.43
N MET A 114 -5.47 -4.39 10.16
CA MET A 114 -6.45 -3.55 9.49
C MET A 114 -7.58 -4.38 8.92
N ASP A 115 -8.82 -4.10 9.33
CA ASP A 115 -10.03 -4.75 8.84
C ASP A 115 -10.88 -3.76 8.04
N PHE A 116 -10.94 -3.97 6.73
CA PHE A 116 -11.68 -3.13 5.79
C PHE A 116 -13.07 -3.72 5.54
N ALA A 117 -14.12 -2.92 5.70
CA ALA A 117 -15.49 -3.39 5.59
C ALA A 117 -16.42 -2.39 4.88
N GLY A 118 -17.51 -2.91 4.32
CA GLY A 118 -18.50 -2.12 3.58
C GLY A 118 -18.00 -1.77 2.18
N ASP A 119 -17.84 -2.78 1.33
CA ASP A 119 -17.45 -2.61 -0.07
C ASP A 119 -18.39 -1.61 -0.79
N VAL A 120 -17.82 -0.50 -1.26
CA VAL A 120 -18.53 0.57 -1.97
C VAL A 120 -18.41 0.38 -3.50
N SER A 121 -17.53 -0.52 -3.97
CA SER A 121 -17.23 -0.73 -5.39
C SER A 121 -18.39 -1.27 -6.23
N THR A 122 -19.41 -1.79 -5.56
CA THR A 122 -20.65 -2.31 -6.18
C THR A 122 -21.87 -1.45 -5.85
N SER A 123 -21.68 -0.34 -5.14
CA SER A 123 -22.75 0.54 -4.69
C SER A 123 -23.25 1.46 -5.81
N ALA A 124 -24.50 1.92 -5.69
CA ALA A 124 -25.04 2.97 -6.56
C ALA A 124 -24.32 4.32 -6.39
N TYR A 125 -23.45 4.43 -5.38
CA TYR A 125 -22.68 5.62 -5.03
C TYR A 125 -21.18 5.46 -5.33
N PHE A 126 -20.82 4.65 -6.33
CA PHE A 126 -19.42 4.50 -6.74
C PHE A 126 -18.80 5.82 -7.20
N SER A 127 -17.49 6.00 -6.96
CA SER A 127 -16.75 7.20 -7.36
C SER A 127 -16.99 7.55 -8.82
N GLN A 128 -17.35 8.81 -9.05
CA GLN A 128 -17.58 9.34 -10.40
C GLN A 128 -16.25 9.57 -11.13
N ASP A 129 -15.16 9.72 -10.40
CA ASP A 129 -13.82 9.91 -10.94
C ASP A 129 -13.11 8.58 -11.22
N PRO A 130 -12.23 8.52 -12.25
CA PRO A 130 -11.51 7.30 -12.56
C PRO A 130 -10.56 6.93 -11.41
N LEU A 131 -10.82 5.79 -10.78
CA LEU A 131 -9.96 5.24 -9.73
C LEU A 131 -8.55 4.96 -10.29
N PRO A 132 -7.51 5.01 -9.43
CA PRO A 132 -6.19 4.55 -9.80
C PRO A 132 -6.24 3.14 -10.39
N SER A 133 -5.43 2.87 -11.43
CA SER A 133 -5.48 1.59 -12.16
C SER A 133 -5.11 0.35 -11.35
N TRP A 134 -4.64 0.50 -10.11
CA TRP A 134 -4.34 -0.59 -9.19
C TRP A 134 -5.48 -0.85 -8.20
N LEU A 135 -6.49 0.01 -8.17
CA LEU A 135 -7.57 0.00 -7.21
C LEU A 135 -8.88 -0.40 -7.90
N ASP A 136 -9.33 -1.62 -7.62
CA ASP A 136 -10.61 -2.13 -8.15
C ASP A 136 -11.74 -2.03 -7.09
N THR A 137 -11.41 -1.96 -5.80
CA THR A 137 -12.37 -1.94 -4.70
C THR A 137 -11.93 -1.03 -3.56
N TYR A 138 -12.87 -0.31 -2.97
CA TYR A 138 -12.67 0.50 -1.77
C TYR A 138 -13.84 0.35 -0.79
N TYR A 139 -13.65 0.79 0.46
CA TYR A 139 -14.47 0.40 1.61
C TYR A 139 -14.99 1.61 2.39
N SER A 140 -16.18 1.51 2.98
CA SER A 140 -16.80 2.61 3.74
C SER A 140 -16.30 2.70 5.18
N SER A 141 -15.61 1.67 5.68
CA SER A 141 -15.16 1.59 7.06
C SER A 141 -13.84 0.82 7.18
N LEU A 142 -13.08 1.18 8.21
CA LEU A 142 -11.81 0.56 8.56
C LEU A 142 -11.72 0.44 10.08
N THR A 143 -11.37 -0.73 10.58
CA THR A 143 -10.96 -0.93 11.97
C THR A 143 -9.47 -1.16 12.01
N VAL A 144 -8.75 -0.44 12.87
CA VAL A 144 -7.30 -0.62 13.03
C VAL A 144 -6.98 -0.97 14.46
N ASN A 145 -6.20 -2.04 14.63
CA ASN A 145 -5.76 -2.55 15.93
C ASN A 145 -4.23 -2.49 16.01
N TRP A 146 -3.71 -1.80 17.03
CA TRP A 146 -2.29 -1.81 17.37
C TRP A 146 -2.06 -2.74 18.55
N SER A 147 -1.14 -3.69 18.40
CA SER A 147 -0.57 -4.45 19.51
C SER A 147 0.72 -3.77 19.95
N LEU A 148 0.75 -3.19 21.15
CA LEU A 148 1.87 -2.40 21.65
C LEU A 148 2.86 -3.24 22.48
N PRO A 149 4.12 -2.76 22.65
CA PRO A 149 5.11 -3.44 23.49
C PRO A 149 4.68 -3.63 24.95
N SER A 150 3.78 -2.77 25.46
CA SER A 150 3.20 -2.89 26.81
C SER A 150 2.29 -4.11 26.97
N GLY A 151 1.90 -4.75 25.86
CA GLY A 151 0.90 -5.81 25.82
C GLY A 151 -0.54 -5.31 25.65
N ASP A 152 -0.73 -4.00 25.59
CA ASP A 152 -2.05 -3.40 25.35
C ASP A 152 -2.42 -3.44 23.86
N VAL A 153 -3.71 -3.67 23.58
CA VAL A 153 -4.27 -3.52 22.23
C VAL A 153 -5.10 -2.25 22.19
N SER A 154 -4.72 -1.35 21.29
CA SER A 154 -5.44 -0.10 21.04
C SER A 154 -6.20 -0.19 19.71
N SER A 155 -7.48 0.18 19.71
CA SER A 155 -8.34 0.05 18.54
C SER A 155 -8.99 1.37 18.18
N ILE A 156 -9.12 1.63 16.88
CA ILE A 156 -9.85 2.77 16.34
C ILE A 156 -10.72 2.34 15.17
N ASN A 157 -11.93 2.91 15.11
CA ASN A 157 -12.85 2.70 14.00
C ASN A 157 -12.98 3.99 13.20
N PHE A 158 -12.77 3.87 11.90
CA PHE A 158 -12.98 4.93 10.92
C PHE A 158 -14.36 4.76 10.30
N ALA A 159 -15.16 5.82 10.36
CA ALA A 159 -16.39 5.93 9.60
C ALA A 159 -16.34 7.16 8.70
N LEU A 160 -16.73 6.95 7.45
CA LEU A 160 -16.81 8.01 6.46
C LEU A 160 -18.18 8.69 6.52
N ASN A 161 -18.18 10.01 6.37
CA ASN A 161 -19.37 10.82 6.35
C ASN A 161 -19.59 11.36 4.94
N GLY A 162 -20.20 10.52 4.09
CA GLY A 162 -20.49 10.84 2.69
C GLY A 162 -21.03 9.61 1.96
N ASN A 163 -22.00 9.80 1.07
CA ASN A 163 -22.55 8.71 0.26
C ASN A 163 -21.56 8.36 -0.85
N GLY A 164 -20.90 7.21 -0.75
CA GLY A 164 -19.97 6.75 -1.79
C GLY A 164 -18.51 6.97 -1.45
N ASP A 165 -18.22 7.76 -0.43
CA ASP A 165 -16.88 7.97 0.08
C ASP A 165 -16.24 6.66 0.52
N GLY A 166 -14.91 6.61 0.39
CA GLY A 166 -14.15 5.39 0.52
C GLY A 166 -12.83 5.52 1.24
N ILE A 167 -12.33 4.38 1.70
CA ILE A 167 -10.95 4.16 2.07
C ILE A 167 -10.45 2.95 1.30
N ALA A 168 -9.24 3.03 0.77
CA ALA A 168 -8.55 1.92 0.15
C ALA A 168 -7.17 1.72 0.77
N PRO A 169 -6.70 0.47 0.93
CA PRO A 169 -5.30 0.23 1.23
C PRO A 169 -4.43 0.68 0.06
N VAL A 170 -3.33 1.37 0.36
CA VAL A 170 -2.32 1.77 -0.62
C VAL A 170 -1.23 0.71 -0.63
N PRO A 171 -1.10 -0.05 -1.72
CA PRO A 171 -0.07 -1.06 -1.82
C PRO A 171 1.32 -0.47 -1.64
N GLU A 172 2.17 -1.19 -0.92
CA GLU A 172 3.59 -0.88 -0.95
C GLU A 172 4.11 -0.96 -2.40
N PRO A 173 4.95 0.00 -2.84
CA PRO A 173 5.42 0.02 -4.21
C PRO A 173 6.09 -1.31 -4.60
N ALA A 174 5.64 -1.94 -5.69
CA ALA A 174 6.27 -3.13 -6.25
C ALA A 174 7.76 -2.93 -6.58
N SER A 175 8.21 -1.68 -6.67
CA SER A 175 9.63 -1.33 -6.76
C SER A 175 10.44 -1.82 -5.56
N LEU A 176 9.87 -1.97 -4.35
CA LEU A 176 10.57 -2.56 -3.20
C LEU A 176 10.82 -4.05 -3.41
N ILE A 177 9.82 -4.79 -3.89
CA ILE A 177 9.95 -6.21 -4.24
C ILE A 177 10.92 -6.39 -5.42
N LEU A 178 10.83 -5.53 -6.44
CA LEU A 178 11.73 -5.53 -7.58
C LEU A 178 13.17 -5.18 -7.18
N MET A 179 13.35 -4.20 -6.30
CA MET A 179 14.66 -3.83 -5.76
C MET A 179 15.24 -4.98 -4.93
N GLY A 180 14.44 -5.59 -4.06
CA GLY A 180 14.85 -6.75 -3.27
C GLY A 180 15.27 -7.94 -4.14
N SER A 181 14.44 -8.31 -5.11
CA SER A 181 14.75 -9.40 -6.06
C SER A 181 15.95 -9.07 -6.96
N GLY A 182 16.10 -7.81 -7.38
CA GLY A 182 17.26 -7.33 -8.12
C GLY A 182 18.56 -7.44 -7.33
N LEU A 183 18.55 -7.03 -6.04
CA LEU A 183 19.70 -7.15 -5.14
C LEU A 183 20.07 -8.61 -4.86
N VAL A 184 19.09 -9.48 -4.65
CA VAL A 184 19.33 -10.93 -4.48
C VAL A 184 19.97 -11.51 -5.74
N GLY A 185 19.45 -11.17 -6.92
CA GLY A 185 20.01 -11.59 -8.21
C GLY A 185 21.47 -11.15 -8.40
N LEU A 186 21.77 -9.89 -8.09
CA LEU A 186 23.14 -9.35 -8.14
C LEU A 186 24.08 -10.05 -7.16
N GLY A 187 23.62 -10.34 -5.94
CA GLY A 187 24.38 -11.07 -4.92
C GLY A 187 24.75 -12.48 -5.36
N LEU A 188 23.81 -13.22 -5.94
CA LEU A 188 24.06 -14.56 -6.49
C LEU A 188 25.03 -14.52 -7.67
N TRP A 189 24.91 -13.54 -8.57
CA TRP A 189 25.82 -13.36 -9.69
C TRP A 189 27.26 -13.11 -9.23
N ARG A 190 27.46 -12.26 -8.21
CA ARG A 190 28.78 -11.98 -7.65
C ARG A 190 29.42 -13.23 -7.04
N ARG A 191 28.65 -14.05 -6.29
CA ARG A 191 29.14 -15.31 -5.71
C ARG A 191 29.57 -16.33 -6.78
N LYS A 192 28.87 -16.37 -7.91
CA LYS A 192 29.25 -17.24 -9.04
C LYS A 192 30.57 -16.79 -9.67
N LYS A 193 30.78 -15.49 -9.85
CA LYS A 193 32.04 -14.94 -10.38
C LYS A 193 33.23 -15.17 -9.44
N SER A 194 33.03 -15.04 -8.14
CA SER A 194 34.12 -15.22 -7.16
C SER A 194 34.58 -16.68 -6.97
N LYS A 195 33.81 -17.67 -7.44
CA LYS A 195 34.22 -19.09 -7.42
C LYS A 195 34.90 -19.54 -8.73
N ALA A 196 34.86 -18.71 -9.77
CA ALA A 196 35.43 -19.00 -11.08
C ALA A 196 36.78 -18.27 -11.31
N ALA A 197 37.23 -17.50 -10.32
CA ALA A 197 38.57 -16.91 -10.20
C ALA A 197 39.33 -17.64 -9.09
#